data_AF-A0A1L9T275-F1
#
_entry.id   AF-A0A1L9T275-F1
#
_cell.length_a   1.000
_cell.length_b   1.000
_cell.length_c   1.000
_cell.angle_alpha   90.00
_cell.angle_beta   90.00
_cell.angle_gamma   90.00
#
_symmetry.space_group_name_H-M   'P 1'
#
loop_
_entity.id
_entity.type
_entity.pdbx_description
1 polymer ?
#
loop_
_entity_poly.entity_id
_entity_poly.type
_entity_poly.pdbx_seq_one_letter_code
_entity_poly.pdbx_strand_id
1 'polypeptide(L)'
;MQVDPDIGVEATIKRGLLPHMDGCKQDEYCTIFQIPRGYERHDSSITTLFRICHLQYILKHAPRPSNSKSRGKRPHGHGDNENLFKDERVTLLTLDGEAFQDSPTPGKGGRTTVMWTYPAKVYDYSSQNTKGHAKPGYPALDPGPFRIVTNRDMEVLGMIYHPIFSDTLFLRASECTTTTS
;
A
#
# COMPACT_ATOMS: atom_id res chain seq x y z
N MET A 1 29.86 -11.63 1.74
CA MET A 1 29.15 -10.49 2.34
C MET A 1 27.80 -11.03 2.78
N GLN A 2 27.62 -11.24 4.07
CA GLN A 2 26.52 -12.01 4.65
C GLN A 2 25.43 -11.01 5.06
N VAL A 3 24.24 -11.12 4.47
CA VAL A 3 23.07 -10.31 4.81
C VAL A 3 22.26 -11.08 5.85
N ASP A 4 22.05 -10.43 6.98
CA ASP A 4 21.34 -10.95 8.15
C ASP A 4 19.82 -11.02 7.84
N PRO A 5 19.16 -12.19 7.94
CA PRO A 5 17.77 -12.35 7.51
C PRO A 5 16.70 -12.05 8.57
N ASP A 6 17.05 -11.68 9.80
CA ASP A 6 16.08 -11.48 10.88
C ASP A 6 16.00 -10.05 11.40
N ILE A 7 15.19 -9.21 10.74
CA ILE A 7 14.56 -8.05 11.40
C ILE A 7 13.07 -8.33 11.46
N GLY A 8 12.71 -9.15 12.45
CA GLY A 8 11.36 -9.24 12.96
C GLY A 8 10.90 -7.86 13.42
N VAL A 9 9.74 -7.44 12.92
CA VAL A 9 9.16 -6.12 13.18
C VAL A 9 8.64 -6.07 14.63
N GLU A 10 9.52 -5.82 15.59
CA GLU A 10 9.13 -5.21 16.87
C GLU A 10 9.41 -3.71 16.77
N ALA A 11 8.49 -2.98 16.13
CA ALA A 11 8.49 -1.53 16.20
C ALA A 11 7.82 -1.09 17.52
N THR A 12 8.47 -1.34 18.65
CA THR A 12 8.42 -0.35 19.72
C THR A 12 9.05 0.90 19.11
N ILE A 13 8.26 1.96 18.92
CA ILE A 13 8.79 3.28 18.51
C ILE A 13 9.60 3.82 19.69
N LYS A 14 10.79 3.24 19.93
CA LYS A 14 11.91 4.02 20.43
C LYS A 14 12.15 5.07 19.35
N ARG A 15 12.39 6.31 19.78
CA ARG A 15 12.79 7.47 18.93
C ARG A 15 14.12 7.21 18.21
N GLY A 16 14.21 6.11 17.47
CA GLY A 16 15.33 5.72 16.63
C GLY A 16 15.13 6.38 15.29
N LEU A 17 15.91 7.44 15.08
CA LEU A 17 16.30 8.07 13.82
C LEU A 17 15.91 7.26 12.58
N LEU A 18 14.73 7.53 12.02
CA LEU A 18 14.60 7.46 10.57
C LEU A 18 15.60 8.48 10.00
N PRO A 19 16.31 8.17 8.89
CA PRO A 19 17.12 9.18 8.22
C PRO A 19 16.23 10.41 7.99
N HIS A 20 16.77 11.59 8.30
CA HIS A 20 16.04 12.84 8.10
C HIS A 20 15.63 12.89 6.63
N MET A 21 14.34 12.63 6.37
CA MET A 21 13.80 12.64 5.02
C MET A 21 13.71 14.10 4.62
N ASP A 22 14.67 14.58 3.84
CA ASP A 22 14.65 15.92 3.24
C ASP A 22 13.30 16.10 2.52
N GLY A 23 12.40 16.88 3.11
CA GLY A 23 11.06 17.14 2.59
C GLY A 23 9.91 16.96 3.58
N CYS A 24 10.08 16.24 4.69
CA CYS A 24 9.08 16.27 5.76
C CYS A 24 9.50 17.32 6.79
N LYS A 25 9.07 18.56 6.61
CA LYS A 25 9.24 19.58 7.68
C LYS A 25 8.51 19.08 8.92
N GLN A 26 9.14 19.25 10.09
CA GLN A 26 8.58 18.81 11.36
C GLN A 26 7.27 19.52 11.72
N ASP A 27 6.94 20.63 11.03
CA ASP A 27 5.84 21.54 11.39
C ASP A 27 4.65 21.48 10.39
N GLU A 28 4.61 20.51 9.48
CA GLU A 28 3.53 20.36 8.51
C GLU A 28 2.56 19.23 8.90
N TYR A 29 1.26 19.44 8.65
CA TYR A 29 0.21 18.45 8.87
C TYR A 29 0.62 17.09 8.31
N CYS A 30 0.76 16.10 9.19
CA CYS A 30 1.12 14.74 8.78
C CYS A 30 -0.10 13.84 8.91
N THR A 31 -0.57 13.33 7.78
CA THR A 31 -1.50 12.19 7.77
C THR A 31 -0.76 10.96 8.27
N ILE A 32 -1.33 10.32 9.30
CA ILE A 32 -0.85 9.08 9.87
C ILE A 32 -1.92 8.02 9.63
N PHE A 33 -1.52 6.92 9.02
CA PHE A 33 -2.34 5.73 8.89
C PHE A 33 -2.08 4.81 10.09
N GLN A 34 -3.16 4.44 10.77
CA GLN A 34 -3.15 3.63 11.97
C GLN A 34 -3.73 2.25 11.66
N ILE A 35 -2.96 1.21 11.95
CA ILE A 35 -3.37 -0.17 11.74
C ILE A 35 -3.31 -0.92 13.08
N PRO A 36 -4.46 -1.34 13.63
CA PRO A 36 -4.50 -2.16 14.84
C PRO A 36 -3.74 -3.46 14.62
N ARG A 37 -2.74 -3.72 15.44
CA ARG A 37 -1.87 -4.89 15.37
C ARG A 37 -2.42 -6.00 16.25
N GLY A 38 -3.58 -6.53 15.89
CA GLY A 38 -4.17 -7.62 16.63
C GLY A 38 -5.62 -7.85 16.27
N TYR A 39 -5.90 -9.04 15.73
CA TYR A 39 -7.27 -9.54 15.72
C TYR A 39 -7.32 -11.03 16.07
N GLU A 40 -6.38 -11.52 16.89
CA GLU A 40 -6.48 -12.89 17.44
C GLU A 40 -6.24 -13.03 18.95
N ARG A 41 -5.62 -12.11 19.70
CA ARG A 41 -5.59 -12.19 21.19
C ARG A 41 -5.51 -10.81 21.84
N HIS A 42 -6.63 -10.33 22.37
CA HIS A 42 -6.84 -9.38 23.48
C HIS A 42 -5.99 -8.10 23.64
N ASP A 43 -5.05 -7.77 22.77
CA ASP A 43 -4.24 -6.56 22.91
C ASP A 43 -4.33 -5.66 21.67
N SER A 44 -5.41 -4.89 21.60
CA SER A 44 -5.61 -3.82 20.62
C SER A 44 -4.70 -2.60 20.86
N SER A 45 -3.83 -2.63 21.89
CA SER A 45 -2.99 -1.46 22.24
C SER A 45 -1.82 -1.25 21.28
N ILE A 46 -1.41 -2.28 20.52
CA ILE A 46 -0.30 -2.15 19.58
C ILE A 46 -0.85 -1.64 18.24
N THR A 47 -0.38 -0.46 17.81
CA THR A 47 -0.75 0.14 16.53
C THR A 47 0.49 0.31 15.66
N THR A 48 0.40 -0.11 14.39
CA THR A 48 1.43 0.24 13.39
C THR A 48 1.08 1.58 12.76
N LEU A 49 2.03 2.52 12.75
CA LEU A 49 1.84 3.87 12.23
C LEU A 49 2.63 4.06 10.94
N PHE A 50 1.97 4.58 9.91
CA PHE A 50 2.61 4.99 8.67
C PHE A 50 2.38 6.47 8.44
N ARG A 51 3.46 7.24 8.26
CA ARG A 51 3.38 8.66 7.89
C ARG A 51 3.30 8.79 6.39
N ILE A 52 2.45 9.68 5.89
CA ILE A 52 2.29 9.91 4.44
C ILE A 52 3.62 10.24 3.73
N CYS A 53 4.52 10.99 4.36
CA CYS A 53 5.84 11.30 3.81
C CYS A 53 6.71 10.06 3.57
N HIS A 54 6.61 9.04 4.43
CA HIS A 54 7.29 7.77 4.23
C HIS A 54 6.67 7.04 3.03
N LEU A 55 5.35 7.00 2.93
CA LEU A 55 4.67 6.35 1.80
C LEU A 55 5.05 7.01 0.47
N GLN A 56 5.11 8.35 0.44
CA GLN A 56 5.57 9.12 -0.72
C GLN A 56 7.03 8.82 -1.06
N TYR A 57 7.90 8.67 -0.06
CA TYR A 57 9.27 8.23 -0.28
C TYR A 57 9.33 6.83 -0.93
N ILE A 58 8.55 5.87 -0.45
CA ILE A 58 8.46 4.53 -1.06
C ILE A 58 8.00 4.65 -2.52
N LEU A 59 6.97 5.45 -2.78
CA LEU A 59 6.42 5.65 -4.12
C LEU A 59 7.38 6.36 -5.08
N LYS A 60 8.20 7.29 -4.60
CA LYS A 60 9.23 7.97 -5.39
C LYS A 60 10.19 6.99 -6.09
N HIS A 61 10.42 5.83 -5.48
CA HIS A 61 11.31 4.78 -6.00
C HIS A 61 10.55 3.61 -6.65
N ALA A 62 9.22 3.64 -6.64
CA ALA A 62 8.40 2.60 -7.26
C ALA A 62 8.13 2.93 -8.74
N PRO A 63 7.95 1.92 -9.61
CA PRO A 63 7.54 2.17 -10.99
C PRO A 63 6.09 2.66 -11.05
N ARG A 64 5.78 3.49 -12.05
CA ARG A 64 4.39 3.87 -12.34
C ARG A 64 3.53 2.64 -12.67
N PRO A 65 2.21 2.70 -12.42
CA PRO A 65 1.28 1.69 -12.89
C PRO A 65 1.39 1.50 -14.40
N SER A 66 1.45 0.25 -14.85
CA SER A 66 1.59 -0.08 -16.29
C SER A 66 0.57 -1.10 -16.79
N ASN A 67 -0.32 -1.56 -15.92
CA ASN A 67 -1.38 -2.51 -16.27
C ASN A 67 -2.53 -2.46 -15.26
N SER A 68 -3.71 -2.87 -15.69
CA SER A 68 -4.93 -2.87 -14.89
C SER A 68 -5.26 -4.25 -14.27
N LYS A 69 -4.34 -5.21 -14.33
CA LYS A 69 -4.60 -6.57 -13.82
C LYS A 69 -4.49 -6.58 -12.31
N SER A 70 -5.41 -7.23 -11.61
CA SER A 70 -5.36 -7.39 -10.14
C SER A 70 -4.34 -8.43 -9.66
N ARG A 71 -3.66 -9.11 -10.58
CA ARG A 71 -2.67 -10.14 -10.31
C ARG A 71 -1.51 -10.02 -11.29
N GLY A 72 -0.35 -10.53 -10.90
CA GLY A 72 0.88 -10.48 -11.68
C GLY A 72 1.88 -9.50 -11.11
N LYS A 73 2.70 -8.93 -12.00
CA LYS A 73 3.75 -7.96 -11.65
C LYS A 73 3.18 -6.74 -10.93
N ARG A 74 3.80 -6.36 -9.82
CA ARG A 74 3.47 -5.14 -9.05
C ARG A 74 4.08 -3.88 -9.67
N PRO A 75 3.50 -2.69 -9.42
CA PRO A 75 2.18 -2.48 -8.80
C PRO A 75 1.07 -3.08 -9.67
N HIS A 76 0.02 -3.57 -9.04
CA HIS A 76 -1.11 -4.20 -9.73
C HIS A 76 -2.41 -3.46 -9.43
N GLY A 77 -3.42 -3.67 -10.27
CA GLY A 77 -4.72 -3.04 -10.13
C GLY A 77 -5.41 -3.39 -8.81
N HIS A 78 -5.95 -2.40 -8.13
CA HIS A 78 -6.83 -2.58 -6.98
C HIS A 78 -8.28 -2.56 -7.45
N GLY A 79 -8.97 -3.70 -7.30
CA GLY A 79 -10.37 -3.84 -7.69
C GLY A 79 -11.34 -3.14 -6.73
N ASP A 80 -10.92 -2.85 -5.50
CA ASP A 80 -11.76 -2.36 -4.39
C ASP A 80 -13.10 -3.11 -4.32
N ASN A 81 -13.02 -4.42 -4.08
CA ASN A 81 -14.20 -5.28 -4.00
C ASN A 81 -14.93 -5.09 -2.66
N GLU A 82 -14.19 -4.64 -1.66
CA GLU A 82 -14.62 -4.35 -0.29
C GLU A 82 -15.29 -2.97 -0.16
N ASN A 83 -15.29 -2.14 -1.22
CA ASN A 83 -15.81 -0.77 -1.25
C ASN A 83 -15.17 0.16 -0.19
N LEU A 84 -13.86 -0.01 0.04
CA LEU A 84 -13.08 0.78 0.98
C LEU A 84 -12.80 2.20 0.48
N PHE A 85 -12.86 2.42 -0.84
CA PHE A 85 -12.58 3.71 -1.49
C PHE A 85 -13.70 4.13 -2.45
N LYS A 86 -14.94 3.79 -2.11
CA LYS A 86 -16.10 4.01 -2.99
C LYS A 86 -16.24 5.46 -3.43
N ASP A 87 -15.94 6.41 -2.55
CA ASP A 87 -16.15 7.84 -2.77
C ASP A 87 -14.98 8.46 -3.54
N GLU A 88 -13.75 8.01 -3.28
CA GLU A 88 -12.56 8.42 -4.03
C GLU A 88 -12.65 7.91 -5.47
N ARG A 89 -13.08 6.65 -5.64
CA ARG A 89 -13.07 5.95 -6.92
C ARG A 89 -13.82 6.66 -8.04
N VAL A 90 -14.96 7.29 -7.75
CA VAL A 90 -15.83 7.90 -8.78
C VAL A 90 -15.18 9.07 -9.51
N THR A 91 -14.11 9.63 -8.94
CA THR A 91 -13.37 10.76 -9.49
C THR A 91 -12.10 10.36 -10.22
N LEU A 92 -11.73 9.07 -10.18
CA LEU A 92 -10.46 8.58 -10.71
C LEU A 92 -10.54 8.22 -12.20
N LEU A 93 -9.37 8.30 -12.84
CA LEU A 93 -9.19 7.93 -14.24
C LEU A 93 -8.51 6.56 -14.38
N THR A 94 -8.81 5.85 -15.46
CA THR A 94 -8.10 4.64 -15.89
C THR A 94 -6.67 4.96 -16.33
N LEU A 95 -5.84 3.93 -16.59
CA LEU A 95 -4.49 4.14 -17.13
C LEU A 95 -4.47 4.93 -18.43
N ASP A 96 -5.52 4.78 -19.25
CA ASP A 96 -5.66 5.45 -20.54
C ASP A 96 -6.29 6.84 -20.41
N GLY A 97 -6.61 7.27 -19.18
CA GLY A 97 -7.18 8.59 -18.89
C GLY A 97 -8.70 8.67 -19.04
N GLU A 98 -9.37 7.53 -19.16
CA GLU A 98 -10.83 7.49 -19.23
C GLU A 98 -11.44 7.62 -17.84
N ALA A 99 -12.60 8.26 -17.74
CA ALA A 99 -13.33 8.36 -16.48
C ALA A 99 -13.80 6.98 -15.98
N PHE A 100 -13.86 6.80 -14.67
CA PHE A 100 -14.46 5.62 -14.08
C PHE A 100 -15.91 5.44 -14.55
N GLN A 101 -16.18 4.32 -15.20
CA GLN A 101 -17.54 3.85 -15.48
C GLN A 101 -17.85 2.70 -14.53
N ASP A 102 -18.76 2.94 -13.59
CA ASP A 102 -19.34 1.86 -12.79
C ASP A 102 -20.24 1.08 -13.75
N SER A 103 -19.75 -0.04 -14.30
CA SER A 103 -20.61 -0.93 -15.06
C SER A 103 -21.22 -1.90 -14.05
N PRO A 104 -22.51 -1.78 -13.71
CA PRO A 104 -23.15 -2.60 -12.71
C PRO A 104 -23.43 -4.03 -13.22
N THR A 105 -22.89 -4.41 -14.39
CA THR A 105 -23.31 -5.61 -15.11
C THR A 105 -22.85 -6.86 -14.36
N PRO A 106 -23.78 -7.61 -13.72
CA PRO A 106 -23.43 -8.83 -13.02
C PRO A 106 -22.94 -9.86 -14.03
N GLY A 107 -21.71 -10.36 -13.85
CA GLY A 107 -21.30 -11.64 -14.42
C GLY A 107 -20.29 -11.62 -15.59
N LYS A 108 -19.89 -10.48 -16.16
CA LYS A 108 -18.87 -10.51 -17.26
C LYS A 108 -17.82 -9.39 -17.29
N GLY A 109 -17.95 -8.33 -16.51
CA GLY A 109 -16.93 -7.27 -16.41
C GLY A 109 -16.49 -7.11 -14.97
N GLY A 110 -15.22 -7.39 -14.66
CA GLY A 110 -14.64 -6.91 -13.41
C GLY A 110 -14.74 -5.39 -13.35
N ARG A 111 -14.82 -4.81 -12.15
CA ARG A 111 -14.86 -3.35 -11.98
C ARG A 111 -13.68 -2.70 -12.71
N THR A 112 -13.93 -1.62 -13.44
CA THR A 112 -12.89 -0.84 -14.12
C THR A 112 -11.81 -0.44 -13.13
N THR A 113 -10.57 -0.86 -13.40
CA THR A 113 -9.45 -0.58 -12.49
C THR A 113 -8.99 0.86 -12.65
N VAL A 114 -9.10 1.61 -11.57
CA VAL A 114 -8.70 3.03 -11.48
C VAL A 114 -7.78 3.31 -10.27
N MET A 115 -7.38 2.25 -9.57
CA MET A 115 -6.52 2.28 -8.40
C MET A 115 -5.45 1.20 -8.51
N TRP A 116 -4.31 1.40 -7.86
CA TRP A 116 -3.19 0.46 -7.82
C TRP A 116 -2.69 0.26 -6.41
N THR A 117 -2.20 -0.94 -6.11
CA THR A 117 -1.58 -1.24 -4.82
C THR A 117 -0.06 -1.41 -4.93
N TYR A 118 0.63 -0.87 -3.93
CA TYR A 118 2.07 -0.98 -3.73
C TYR A 118 2.33 -1.58 -2.35
N PRO A 119 3.33 -2.44 -2.14
CA PRO A 119 3.83 -2.76 -0.81
C PRO A 119 4.19 -1.49 -0.02
N ALA A 120 3.76 -1.40 1.25
CA ALA A 120 4.15 -0.29 2.12
C ALA A 120 5.53 -0.51 2.77
N LYS A 121 6.50 -0.95 1.96
CA LYS A 121 7.91 -1.13 2.31
C LYS A 121 8.76 -0.98 1.04
N VAL A 122 10.07 -0.80 1.20
CA VAL A 122 11.01 -0.88 0.07
C VAL A 122 10.88 -2.27 -0.58
N TYR A 123 10.65 -2.28 -1.88
CA TYR A 123 10.36 -3.49 -2.64
C TYR A 123 11.13 -3.46 -3.97
N ASP A 124 11.88 -4.52 -4.27
CA ASP A 124 12.61 -4.61 -5.53
C ASP A 124 11.68 -5.07 -6.66
N TYR A 125 11.14 -4.10 -7.40
CA TYR A 125 10.26 -4.39 -8.53
C TYR A 125 11.00 -5.03 -9.72
N SER A 126 12.32 -4.88 -9.79
CA SER A 126 13.12 -5.30 -10.95
C SER A 126 13.35 -6.80 -10.98
N SER A 127 13.33 -7.47 -9.82
CA SER A 127 13.46 -8.91 -9.68
C SER A 127 12.15 -9.67 -9.83
N GLN A 128 11.04 -8.99 -10.17
CA GLN A 128 9.77 -9.66 -10.45
C GLN A 128 9.71 -10.25 -11.86
N ASN A 129 9.14 -11.45 -11.99
CA ASN A 129 8.69 -12.02 -13.25
C ASN A 129 7.27 -11.51 -13.62
N THR A 130 6.72 -11.98 -14.75
CA THR A 130 5.39 -11.57 -15.23
C THR A 130 4.24 -11.94 -14.29
N LYS A 131 4.44 -12.95 -13.44
CA LYS A 131 3.48 -13.40 -12.41
C LYS A 131 3.64 -12.64 -11.09
N GLY A 132 4.61 -11.71 -10.98
CA GLY A 132 4.87 -10.97 -9.74
C GLY A 132 5.57 -11.79 -8.66
N HIS A 133 6.20 -12.92 -9.04
CA HIS A 133 7.10 -13.67 -8.17
C HIS A 133 8.55 -13.26 -8.46
N ALA A 134 9.48 -13.64 -7.58
CA ALA A 134 10.91 -13.51 -7.88
C ALA A 134 11.28 -14.24 -9.18
N LYS A 135 12.16 -13.64 -9.98
CA LYS A 135 12.81 -14.27 -11.13
C LYS A 135 13.69 -15.44 -10.65
N PRO A 136 13.92 -16.47 -11.48
CA PRO A 136 14.88 -17.52 -11.15
C PRO A 136 16.25 -16.91 -10.78
N GLY A 137 16.82 -17.36 -9.66
CA GLY A 137 18.11 -16.86 -9.14
C GLY A 137 18.03 -15.59 -8.28
N TYR A 138 16.84 -15.01 -8.08
CA TYR A 138 16.65 -13.87 -7.18
C TYR A 138 16.02 -14.32 -5.85
N PRO A 139 16.28 -13.62 -4.73
CA PRO A 139 15.62 -13.89 -3.45
C PRO A 139 14.09 -13.79 -3.54
N ALA A 140 13.39 -14.51 -2.65
CA ALA A 140 11.95 -14.40 -2.53
C ALA A 140 11.54 -12.94 -2.22
N LEU A 141 10.52 -12.45 -2.91
CA LEU A 141 10.01 -11.11 -2.73
C LEU A 141 8.84 -11.13 -1.75
N ASP A 142 9.06 -10.62 -0.54
CA ASP A 142 8.01 -10.43 0.46
C ASP A 142 7.45 -9.00 0.42
N PRO A 143 6.19 -8.81 -0.04
CA PRO A 143 5.53 -7.51 -0.03
C PRO A 143 5.02 -7.11 1.36
N GLY A 144 5.10 -7.97 2.38
CA GLY A 144 4.48 -7.77 3.69
C GLY A 144 2.94 -7.72 3.62
N PRO A 145 2.25 -7.37 4.73
CA PRO A 145 0.79 -7.35 4.79
C PRO A 145 0.16 -6.01 4.40
N PHE A 146 0.93 -4.92 4.38
CA PHE A 146 0.45 -3.56 4.21
C PHE A 146 0.59 -3.08 2.76
N ARG A 147 -0.39 -2.31 2.28
CA ARG A 147 -0.40 -1.74 0.93
C ARG A 147 -0.71 -0.26 0.95
N ILE A 148 -0.04 0.48 0.08
CA ILE A 148 -0.39 1.84 -0.31
C ILE A 148 -1.34 1.73 -1.49
N VAL A 149 -2.48 2.42 -1.44
CA VAL A 149 -3.42 2.53 -2.56
C VAL A 149 -3.22 3.89 -3.22
N THR A 150 -3.02 3.88 -4.54
CA THR A 150 -2.82 5.10 -5.32
C THR A 150 -3.76 5.19 -6.51
N ASN A 151 -3.90 6.39 -7.07
CA ASN A 151 -4.39 6.58 -8.43
C ASN A 151 -3.28 6.34 -9.48
N ARG A 152 -3.57 6.64 -10.75
CA ARG A 152 -2.64 6.45 -11.88
C ARG A 152 -1.39 7.34 -11.79
N ASP A 153 -1.51 8.50 -11.16
CA ASP A 153 -0.46 9.51 -11.00
C ASP A 153 0.38 9.29 -9.73
N MET A 154 0.16 8.16 -9.05
CA MET A 154 0.83 7.77 -7.80
C MET A 154 0.52 8.68 -6.61
N GLU A 155 -0.61 9.39 -6.65
CA GLU A 155 -1.12 10.10 -5.48
C GLU A 155 -1.70 9.11 -4.48
N VAL A 156 -1.38 9.27 -3.20
CA VAL A 156 -1.82 8.37 -2.12
C VAL A 156 -3.30 8.62 -1.84
N LEU A 157 -4.12 7.60 -2.05
CA LEU A 157 -5.54 7.61 -1.70
C LEU A 157 -5.78 7.07 -0.29
N GLY A 158 -4.93 6.15 0.15
CA GLY A 158 -4.93 5.63 1.51
C GLY A 158 -4.08 4.38 1.67
N MET A 159 -4.30 3.67 2.77
CA MET A 159 -3.64 2.39 3.05
C MET A 159 -4.65 1.29 3.32
N ILE A 160 -4.31 0.08 2.88
CA ILE A 160 -5.04 -1.14 3.20
C ILE A 160 -4.09 -2.20 3.74
N TYR A 161 -4.64 -3.20 4.43
CA TYR A 161 -3.87 -4.28 4.99
C TYR A 161 -4.65 -5.60 5.01
N HIS A 162 -3.90 -6.70 4.93
CA HIS A 162 -4.43 -8.02 5.23
C HIS A 162 -4.52 -8.21 6.75
N PRO A 163 -5.69 -8.54 7.31
CA PRO A 163 -5.77 -8.94 8.70
C PRO A 163 -5.07 -10.29 8.89
N ILE A 164 -4.60 -10.59 10.11
CA ILE A 164 -3.81 -11.80 10.40
C ILE A 164 -4.55 -13.09 10.00
N PHE A 165 -5.87 -13.11 10.13
CA PHE A 165 -6.73 -14.26 9.84
C PHE A 165 -7.17 -14.37 8.36
N SER A 166 -6.72 -13.47 7.46
CA SER A 166 -7.10 -13.52 6.05
C SER A 166 -6.03 -12.96 5.11
N ASP A 167 -5.64 -13.76 4.13
CA ASP A 167 -4.75 -13.39 3.02
C ASP A 167 -5.51 -12.86 1.79
N THR A 168 -6.84 -12.85 1.84
CA THR A 168 -7.72 -12.48 0.72
C THR A 168 -8.51 -11.21 0.98
N LEU A 169 -8.84 -10.92 2.23
CA LEU A 169 -9.56 -9.72 2.64
C LEU A 169 -8.60 -8.54 2.81
N PHE A 170 -9.05 -7.35 2.41
CA PHE A 170 -8.44 -6.09 2.81
C PHE A 170 -9.32 -5.31 3.80
N LEU A 171 -8.65 -4.62 4.72
CA LEU A 171 -9.24 -3.58 5.56
C LEU A 171 -8.54 -2.25 5.30
N ARG A 172 -9.28 -1.14 5.36
CA ARG A 172 -8.71 0.22 5.27
C ARG A 172 -8.10 0.61 6.62
N ALA A 173 -6.90 1.18 6.58
CA ALA A 173 -6.28 1.76 7.77
C ALA A 173 -7.03 3.04 8.18
N SER A 174 -7.13 3.29 9.48
CA SER A 174 -7.70 4.55 9.97
C SER A 174 -6.75 5.71 9.68
N GLU A 175 -7.30 6.83 9.23
CA GLU A 175 -6.54 8.03 8.90
C GLU A 175 -6.72 9.08 10.00
N CYS A 176 -5.62 9.64 10.50
CA CYS A 176 -5.68 10.80 11.38
C CYS A 176 -4.69 11.88 10.94
N THR A 177 -5.17 13.12 10.95
CA THR A 177 -4.34 14.30 10.66
C THR A 177 -3.84 14.85 11.98
N THR A 178 -2.53 14.90 12.16
CA THR A 178 -1.92 15.49 13.36
C THR A 178 -1.30 16.84 13.01
N THR A 179 -1.54 17.82 13.88
CA THR A 179 -0.79 19.08 13.91
C THR A 179 0.41 18.84 14.82
N THR A 180 1.62 18.96 14.30
CA THR A 180 2.83 18.99 15.12
C THR A 180 2.92 20.38 15.74
N SER A 181 2.64 20.46 17.05
CA SER A 181 2.84 21.63 17.89
C SER A 181 4.29 21.79 18.32
#